data_AF-A0A0P4UUE9-F1
#
_entry.id   AF-A0A0P4UUE9-F1
#
_cell.length_a   1.000
_cell.length_b   1.000
_cell.length_c   1.000
_cell.angle_alpha   90.00
_cell.angle_beta   90.00
_cell.angle_gamma   90.00
#
_symmetry.space_group_name_H-M   'P 1'
#
loop_
_entity.id
_entity.type
_entity.pdbx_description
1 polymer ?
#
loop_
_entity_poly.entity_id
_entity_poly.type
_entity_poly.pdbx_seq_one_letter_code
_entity_poly.pdbx_strand_id
1 'polypeptide(L)'
;MQVLYWLKQDNPPNILTIAKAIGKHRNTLQTWLMQYRSGGVEAMLSVKKSPGGVRVIPQWAEEALAKRLQEPEHGFESYGAVQQWLADTLGIEAEYHAVYQMTRHRLKSKLKVARPQHCKQDPAKREASQQTSPTT
;
A
#
# COMPACT_ATOMS: atom_id res chain seq x y z
N MET A 1 0.86 1.08 32.31
CA MET A 1 2.24 0.55 32.34
C MET A 1 2.70 0.39 33.79
N GLN A 2 2.99 -0.83 34.24
CA GLN A 2 3.31 -1.11 35.66
C GLN A 2 4.68 -0.59 36.09
N VAL A 3 5.68 -0.49 35.19
CA VAL A 3 7.05 -0.04 35.52
C VAL A 3 7.11 1.37 36.15
N LEU A 4 6.30 2.31 35.67
CA LEU A 4 6.30 3.68 36.19
C LEU A 4 5.76 3.76 37.63
N TYR A 5 4.85 2.84 37.99
CA TYR A 5 4.33 2.74 39.35
C TYR A 5 5.41 2.29 40.34
N TRP A 6 6.20 1.27 39.97
CA TRP A 6 7.33 0.80 40.79
C TRP A 6 8.41 1.88 40.98
N LEU A 7 8.63 2.71 39.96
CA LEU A 7 9.60 3.82 40.03
C LEU A 7 9.10 5.04 40.81
N LYS A 8 7.79 5.14 41.07
CA LYS A 8 7.19 6.25 41.83
C LYS A 8 7.26 6.03 43.35
N GLN A 9 7.66 4.85 43.80
CA GLN A 9 7.80 4.53 45.23
C GLN A 9 9.00 5.27 45.84
N ASP A 10 8.95 5.57 47.15
CA ASP A 10 10.04 6.27 47.87
C ASP A 10 11.38 5.51 47.82
N ASN A 11 11.36 4.19 47.68
CA ASN A 11 12.54 3.35 47.50
C ASN A 11 12.39 2.46 46.25
N PRO A 12 12.75 2.95 45.06
CA PRO A 12 12.53 2.22 43.82
C PRO A 12 13.49 1.01 43.70
N PRO A 13 12.98 -0.22 43.50
CA PRO A 13 13.82 -1.39 43.32
C PRO A 13 14.60 -1.34 41.99
N ASN A 14 15.67 -2.12 41.88
CA ASN A 14 16.47 -2.22 40.65
C ASN A 14 15.59 -2.65 39.45
N ILE A 15 15.87 -2.10 38.27
CA ILE A 15 15.20 -2.41 36.99
C ILE A 15 15.18 -3.93 36.73
N LEU A 16 16.23 -4.67 37.09
CA LEU A 16 16.25 -6.13 36.97
C LEU A 16 15.21 -6.82 37.84
N THR A 17 15.01 -6.33 39.06
CA THR A 17 14.00 -6.84 40.00
C THR A 17 12.59 -6.53 39.50
N ILE A 18 12.39 -5.30 38.99
CA ILE A 18 11.11 -4.89 38.38
C ILE A 18 10.82 -5.75 37.14
N ALA A 19 11.83 -6.01 36.29
CA ALA A 19 11.70 -6.83 35.10
C ALA A 19 11.26 -8.26 35.43
N LYS A 20 11.87 -8.87 36.46
CA LYS A 20 11.48 -10.18 36.99
C LYS A 20 10.04 -10.18 37.53
N ALA A 21 9.66 -9.17 38.31
CA ALA A 21 8.32 -9.06 38.89
C ALA A 21 7.21 -8.87 37.84
N ILE A 22 7.48 -8.12 36.76
CA ILE A 22 6.53 -7.88 35.66
C ILE A 22 6.55 -9.04 34.63
N GLY A 23 7.54 -9.94 34.70
CA GLY A 23 7.69 -11.02 33.73
C GLY A 23 8.11 -10.53 32.33
N LYS A 24 8.89 -9.45 32.25
CA LYS A 24 9.38 -8.88 30.97
C LYS A 24 10.91 -8.82 30.98
N HIS A 25 11.50 -8.86 29.79
CA HIS A 25 12.95 -8.74 29.65
C HIS A 25 13.42 -7.30 29.96
N ARG A 26 14.62 -7.15 30.53
CA ARG A 26 15.17 -5.83 30.91
C ARG A 26 15.17 -4.81 29.77
N ASN A 27 15.45 -5.25 28.54
CA ASN A 27 15.48 -4.38 27.36
C ASN A 27 14.10 -3.80 27.05
N THR A 28 13.03 -4.55 27.29
CA THR A 28 11.66 -4.05 27.10
C THR A 28 11.36 -2.90 28.05
N LEU A 29 11.78 -2.99 29.32
CA LEU A 29 11.64 -1.90 30.27
C LEU A 29 12.50 -0.70 29.87
N GLN A 30 13.73 -0.92 29.40
CA GLN A 30 14.58 0.16 28.90
C GLN A 30 13.96 0.89 27.71
N THR A 31 13.42 0.15 26.73
CA THR A 31 12.72 0.75 25.59
C THR A 31 11.51 1.56 26.05
N TRP A 32 10.71 1.04 26.99
CA TRP A 32 9.58 1.76 27.56
C TRP A 32 9.99 3.04 28.28
N LEU A 33 11.05 2.99 29.11
CA LEU A 33 11.55 4.15 29.82
C LEU A 33 12.15 5.19 28.87
N MET A 34 12.83 4.77 27.80
CA MET A 34 13.33 5.66 26.75
C MET A 34 12.17 6.35 26.04
N GLN A 35 11.13 5.61 25.66
CA GLN A 35 9.94 6.15 25.02
C GLN A 35 9.22 7.16 25.93
N TYR A 36 9.08 6.83 27.21
CA TYR A 36 8.53 7.74 28.23
C TYR A 36 9.35 9.02 28.38
N ARG A 37 10.68 8.94 28.43
CA ARG A 37 11.55 10.12 28.52
C ARG A 37 11.43 11.03 27.29
N SER A 38 11.22 10.44 26.11
CA SER A 38 11.15 11.19 24.85
C SER A 38 9.82 11.91 24.60
N GLY A 39 8.71 11.40 25.13
CA GLY A 39 7.38 11.97 24.83
C GLY A 39 6.30 11.66 25.86
N GLY A 40 6.72 11.40 27.10
CA GLY A 40 5.83 11.21 28.24
C GLY A 40 4.87 10.04 28.09
N VAL A 41 3.70 10.19 28.72
CA VAL A 41 2.63 9.19 28.68
C VAL A 41 2.03 9.08 27.28
N GLU A 42 1.90 10.20 26.56
CA GLU A 42 1.31 10.22 25.21
C GLU A 42 2.10 9.36 24.22
N ALA A 43 3.43 9.46 24.21
CA ALA A 43 4.26 8.64 23.34
C ALA A 43 4.18 7.15 23.65
N MET A 44 3.97 6.78 24.92
CA MET A 44 3.78 5.38 25.31
C MET A 44 2.39 4.83 24.94
N LEU A 45 1.37 5.68 24.90
CA LEU A 45 0.03 5.31 24.47
C LEU A 45 -0.09 5.29 22.94
N SER A 46 0.83 5.95 22.22
CA SER A 46 0.87 5.93 20.76
C SER A 46 1.28 4.54 20.24
N VAL A 47 0.35 3.87 19.56
CA VAL A 47 0.67 2.63 18.83
C VAL A 47 1.23 3.02 17.47
N LYS A 48 2.57 3.02 17.35
CA LYS A 48 3.23 3.20 16.05
C LYS A 48 2.98 1.97 15.20
N LYS A 49 2.31 2.14 14.06
CA LYS A 49 2.25 1.10 13.03
C LYS A 49 3.60 1.03 12.35
N SER A 50 4.08 -0.19 12.12
CA SER A 50 5.26 -0.40 11.28
C SER A 50 5.02 0.26 9.92
N PRO A 51 6.01 0.96 9.32
CA PRO A 51 5.85 1.64 8.03
C PRO A 51 5.52 0.70 6.86
N GLY A 52 5.44 -0.61 7.09
CA GLY A 52 5.18 -1.61 6.06
C GLY A 52 6.43 -1.89 5.22
N GLY A 53 6.31 -2.86 4.30
CA GLY A 53 7.38 -3.16 3.34
C GLY A 53 7.57 -2.03 2.33
N VAL A 54 8.79 -1.91 1.80
CA VAL A 54 9.12 -0.99 0.71
C VAL A 54 8.25 -1.33 -0.51
N ARG A 55 7.61 -0.32 -1.08
CA ARG A 55 6.74 -0.50 -2.26
C ARG A 55 7.61 -0.71 -3.50
N VAL A 56 7.23 -1.69 -4.33
CA VAL A 56 7.85 -1.92 -5.65
C VAL A 56 7.60 -0.74 -6.59
N ILE A 57 6.37 -0.21 -6.57
CA ILE A 57 6.01 0.99 -7.33
C ILE A 57 6.00 2.20 -6.39
N PRO A 58 6.89 3.18 -6.60
CA PRO A 58 6.95 4.38 -5.77
C PRO A 58 5.77 5.31 -6.07
N GLN A 59 5.41 6.15 -5.10
CA GLN A 59 4.22 7.00 -5.18
C GLN A 59 4.25 7.98 -6.37
N TRP A 60 5.42 8.51 -6.71
CA TRP A 60 5.57 9.40 -7.86
C TRP A 60 5.22 8.73 -9.21
N ALA A 61 5.46 7.42 -9.33
CA ALA A 61 5.11 6.66 -10.52
C ALA A 61 3.59 6.42 -10.60
N GLU A 62 2.93 6.26 -9.45
CA GLU A 62 1.46 6.18 -9.38
C GLU A 62 0.82 7.50 -9.83
N GLU A 63 1.39 8.63 -9.42
CA GLU A 63 0.91 9.97 -9.82
C GLU A 63 1.10 10.23 -11.32
N ALA A 64 2.24 9.82 -11.88
CA ALA A 64 2.49 9.90 -13.32
C ALA A 64 1.47 9.07 -14.11
N LEU A 65 1.18 7.85 -13.65
CA LEU A 65 0.15 7.00 -14.26
C LEU A 65 -1.25 7.61 -14.12
N ALA A 66 -1.57 8.19 -12.96
CA ALA A 66 -2.85 8.85 -12.73
C ALA A 66 -3.11 10.01 -13.70
N LYS A 67 -2.10 10.84 -13.96
CA LYS A 67 -2.17 11.93 -14.94
C LYS A 67 -2.42 11.40 -16.34
N ARG A 68 -1.67 10.37 -16.75
CA ARG A 68 -1.85 9.76 -18.06
C ARG A 68 -3.22 9.12 -18.24
N LEU A 69 -3.78 8.51 -17.20
CA LEU A 69 -5.13 7.94 -17.22
C LEU A 69 -6.25 8.99 -17.29
N GLN A 70 -5.98 10.26 -16.99
CA GLN A 70 -6.95 11.35 -17.18
C GLN A 70 -7.04 11.80 -18.64
N GLU A 71 -6.04 11.51 -19.46
CA GLU A 71 -6.04 11.84 -20.88
C GLU A 71 -6.95 10.85 -21.63
N PRO A 72 -8.09 11.31 -22.18
CA PRO A 72 -9.11 10.42 -22.77
C PRO A 72 -8.62 9.67 -24.03
N GLU A 73 -7.53 10.14 -24.63
CA GLU A 73 -6.89 9.59 -25.83
C GLU A 73 -5.97 8.40 -25.51
N HIS A 74 -5.47 8.30 -24.27
CA HIS A 74 -4.43 7.32 -23.88
C HIS A 74 -4.95 6.31 -22.86
N GLY A 75 -6.12 5.73 -23.15
CA GLY A 75 -6.64 4.59 -22.40
C GLY A 75 -5.79 3.34 -22.63
N PHE A 76 -5.35 2.69 -21.55
CA PHE A 76 -4.66 1.41 -21.66
C PHE A 76 -5.64 0.27 -21.97
N GLU A 77 -5.25 -0.61 -22.89
CA GLU A 77 -6.04 -1.79 -23.29
C GLU A 77 -5.95 -2.94 -22.27
N SER A 78 -4.82 -3.05 -21.56
CA SER A 78 -4.58 -4.10 -20.57
C SER A 78 -3.60 -3.66 -19.49
N TYR A 79 -3.55 -4.42 -18.38
CA TYR A 79 -2.53 -4.23 -17.33
C TYR A 79 -1.11 -4.51 -17.84
N GLY A 80 -0.96 -5.36 -18.86
CA GLY A 80 0.33 -5.60 -19.52
C GLY A 80 0.86 -4.36 -20.25
N ALA A 81 -0.03 -3.60 -20.90
CA ALA A 81 0.34 -2.32 -21.53
C ALA A 81 0.77 -1.28 -20.50
N VAL A 82 0.16 -1.28 -19.30
CA VAL A 82 0.60 -0.43 -18.18
C VAL A 82 1.99 -0.85 -17.70
N GLN A 83 2.25 -2.15 -17.59
CA GLN A 83 3.55 -2.67 -17.18
C GLN A 83 4.66 -2.27 -18.16
N GLN A 84 4.41 -2.40 -19.47
CA GLN A 84 5.34 -1.97 -20.51
C GLN A 84 5.60 -0.47 -20.44
N TRP A 85 4.55 0.34 -20.28
CA TRP A 85 4.74 1.79 -20.14
C TRP A 85 5.55 2.19 -18.91
N LEU A 86 5.34 1.52 -17.76
CA LEU A 86 6.14 1.74 -16.56
C LEU A 86 7.62 1.40 -16.80
N ALA A 87 7.91 0.33 -17.54
CA ALA A 87 9.27 -0.02 -17.90
C ALA A 87 9.87 1.00 -18.90
N ASP A 88 9.15 1.34 -19.97
CA ASP A 88 9.65 2.16 -21.07
C ASP A 88 9.81 3.64 -20.69
N THR A 89 8.87 4.20 -19.92
CA THR A 89 8.86 5.64 -19.60
C THR A 89 9.50 5.94 -18.26
N LEU A 90 9.38 5.03 -17.27
CA LEU A 90 9.84 5.27 -15.90
C LEU A 90 10.98 4.34 -15.48
N GLY A 91 11.34 3.32 -16.28
CA GLY A 91 12.39 2.36 -15.95
C GLY A 91 12.03 1.45 -14.78
N ILE A 92 10.75 1.31 -14.42
CA ILE A 92 10.31 0.52 -13.27
C ILE A 92 9.82 -0.84 -13.75
N GLU A 93 10.60 -1.87 -13.45
CA GLU A 93 10.18 -3.26 -13.62
C GLU A 93 9.27 -3.66 -12.44
N ALA A 94 7.96 -3.58 -12.67
CA ALA A 94 6.95 -4.03 -11.73
C ALA A 94 6.35 -5.37 -12.15
N GLU A 95 6.11 -6.25 -11.18
CA GLU A 95 5.37 -7.49 -11.41
C GLU A 95 3.90 -7.19 -11.77
N TYR A 96 3.29 -8.02 -12.61
CA TYR A 96 1.88 -7.90 -13.00
C TYR A 96 0.93 -7.73 -11.80
N HIS A 97 1.14 -8.50 -10.72
CA HIS A 97 0.33 -8.38 -9.51
C HIS A 97 0.45 -6.99 -8.86
N ALA A 98 1.64 -6.40 -8.84
CA ALA A 98 1.85 -5.05 -8.31
C ALA A 98 1.12 -3.99 -9.15
N VAL A 99 1.18 -4.13 -10.49
CA VAL A 99 0.45 -3.26 -11.43
C VAL A 99 -1.06 -3.38 -11.25
N TYR A 100 -1.58 -4.60 -11.13
CA TYR A 100 -3.00 -4.85 -10.87
C TYR A 100 -3.45 -4.26 -9.52
N GLN A 101 -2.69 -4.48 -8.45
CA GLN A 101 -2.99 -3.94 -7.13
C GLN A 101 -3.03 -2.41 -7.13
N MET A 102 -2.06 -1.78 -7.77
CA MET A 102 -1.98 -0.33 -7.90
C MET A 102 -3.16 0.23 -8.70
N THR A 103 -3.39 -0.25 -9.91
CA THR A 103 -4.43 0.26 -10.82
C THR A 103 -5.84 0.04 -10.27
N ARG A 104 -6.13 -1.16 -9.74
CA ARG A 104 -7.47 -1.52 -9.25
C ARG A 104 -7.79 -0.90 -7.89
N HIS A 105 -6.88 -1.01 -6.92
CA HIS A 105 -7.18 -0.63 -5.54
C HIS A 105 -6.80 0.82 -5.21
N ARG A 106 -5.69 1.33 -5.79
CA ARG A 106 -5.20 2.68 -5.48
C ARG A 106 -5.77 3.72 -6.44
N LEU A 107 -5.59 3.51 -7.74
CA LEU A 107 -6.06 4.44 -8.77
C LEU A 107 -7.56 4.31 -9.05
N LYS A 108 -8.18 3.19 -8.65
CA LYS A 108 -9.60 2.86 -8.88
C LYS A 108 -10.04 3.07 -10.34
N SER A 109 -9.09 3.03 -11.27
CA SER A 109 -9.33 3.25 -12.68
C SER A 109 -9.97 2.01 -13.29
N LYS A 110 -11.05 2.19 -14.05
CA LYS A 110 -11.57 1.12 -14.91
C LYS A 110 -10.87 1.22 -16.25
N LEU A 111 -10.06 0.21 -16.59
CA LEU A 111 -9.55 0.06 -17.96
C LEU A 111 -10.73 0.00 -18.93
N LYS A 112 -10.59 0.67 -20.07
CA LYS A 112 -11.58 0.64 -21.16
C LYS A 112 -11.39 -0.65 -21.96
N VAL A 113 -11.62 -1.79 -21.30
CA VAL A 113 -11.53 -3.10 -21.94
C VAL A 113 -12.88 -3.43 -22.58
N ALA A 114 -12.85 -3.98 -23.79
CA ALA A 114 -14.02 -4.57 -24.43
C ALA A 114 -14.67 -5.61 -23.50
N ARG A 115 -16.00 -5.69 -23.51
CA ARG A 115 -16.75 -6.64 -22.68
C ARG A 115 -16.30 -8.08 -22.98
N PRO A 116 -15.99 -8.91 -21.97
CA PRO A 116 -15.68 -10.32 -22.20
C PRO A 116 -16.81 -11.01 -22.96
N GLN A 117 -16.48 -11.71 -24.03
CA GLN A 117 -17.46 -12.38 -24.89
C GLN A 117 -17.85 -13.76 -24.33
N HIS A 118 -19.10 -14.14 -24.55
CA HIS A 118 -19.57 -15.47 -24.21
C HIS A 118 -19.12 -16.45 -25.30
N CYS A 119 -18.57 -17.61 -24.91
CA CYS A 119 -17.95 -18.59 -25.82
C CYS A 119 -18.86 -19.10 -26.96
N LYS A 120 -20.18 -18.93 -26.85
CA LYS A 120 -21.17 -19.30 -27.87
C LYS A 120 -21.58 -18.16 -28.82
N GLN A 121 -20.90 -17.00 -28.81
CA GLN A 121 -21.23 -15.91 -29.73
C GLN A 121 -20.72 -16.20 -31.14
N ASP A 122 -21.65 -16.20 -32.10
CA ASP A 122 -21.39 -16.36 -33.53
C ASP A 122 -20.41 -15.31 -34.08
N PRO A 123 -19.36 -15.69 -34.83
CA PRO A 123 -18.43 -14.74 -35.44
C PRO A 123 -19.08 -13.85 -36.52
N ALA A 124 -20.04 -14.38 -37.29
CA ALA A 124 -20.68 -13.66 -38.40
C ALA A 124 -21.54 -12.44 -37.97
N LYS A 125 -22.06 -12.45 -36.73
CA LYS A 125 -22.81 -11.30 -36.19
C LYS A 125 -21.91 -10.15 -35.70
N ARG A 126 -20.59 -10.35 -35.67
CA ARG A 126 -19.59 -9.41 -35.11
C ARG A 126 -19.13 -8.34 -36.10
N GLU A 127 -19.13 -8.65 -37.38
CA GLU A 127 -18.69 -7.73 -38.44
C GLU A 127 -19.78 -6.69 -38.73
N ALA A 128 -21.05 -7.11 -38.72
CA ALA A 128 -22.20 -6.23 -38.89
C ALA A 128 -22.35 -5.17 -37.78
N SER A 129 -21.94 -5.47 -36.54
CA SER A 129 -21.99 -4.52 -35.43
C SER A 129 -20.84 -3.50 -35.43
N GLN A 130 -19.71 -3.83 -36.07
CA GLN A 130 -18.57 -2.92 -36.20
C GLN A 130 -18.77 -1.90 -37.33
N GLN A 131 -19.56 -2.24 -38.36
CA GLN A 131 -19.85 -1.35 -39.48
C GLN A 131 -20.94 -0.31 -39.24
N THR A 132 -21.69 -0.38 -38.12
CA THR A 132 -22.87 0.49 -37.87
C THR A 132 -22.62 1.63 -36.88
N SER A 133 -21.38 1.95 -36.52
CA SER A 133 -21.08 3.16 -35.74
C SER A 133 -20.76 4.31 -36.72
N PRO A 134 -21.68 5.27 -36.97
CA PRO A 134 -21.32 6.47 -37.71
C PRO A 134 -20.40 7.33 -36.84
N THR A 135 -19.25 7.69 -37.39
CA THR A 135 -18.41 8.77 -36.90
C THR A 135 -19.22 10.07 -36.94
N THR A 136 -19.40 10.70 -35.78
CA THR A 136 -19.83 12.11 -35.64
C THR A 136 -18.87 12.79 -34.69
#